data_AF-A0A6H1ZI84-F1
#
_entry.id   AF-A0A6H1ZI84-F1
#
_cell.length_a   1.000
_cell.length_b   1.000
_cell.length_c   1.000
_cell.angle_alpha   90.00
_cell.angle_beta   90.00
_cell.angle_gamma   90.00
#
_symmetry.space_group_name_H-M   'P 1'
#
loop_
_entity.id
_entity.type
_entity.pdbx_description
1 polymer ?
#
loop_
_entity_poly.entity_id
_entity_poly.type
_entity_poly.pdbx_seq_one_letter_code
_entity_poly.pdbx_strand_id
1 'polypeptide(L)'
;MKYRVRIDMSFDVEEDARALMEYAKGLRGKALSINEGKANAEISFCQIEECYHDEVPTRPCPLTPIERVEIRRDTHPMGPPMDSRSGRE
;
A
#
# COMPACT_ATOMS: atom_id res chain seq x y z
N MET A 1 -14.62 14.32 7.21
CA MET A 1 -14.95 13.15 6.37
C MET A 1 -13.70 12.70 5.62
N LYS A 2 -13.45 11.40 5.52
CA LYS A 2 -12.31 10.80 4.82
C LYS A 2 -12.80 9.58 4.05
N TYR A 3 -12.09 9.20 2.99
CA TYR A 3 -12.37 7.99 2.23
C TYR A 3 -11.23 7.01 2.47
N ARG A 4 -11.57 5.78 2.87
CA ARG A 4 -10.61 4.70 3.08
C ARG A 4 -11.00 3.55 2.18
N VAL A 5 -10.05 3.09 1.37
CA VAL A 5 -10.18 1.91 0.52
C VAL A 5 -9.38 0.78 1.17
N ARG A 6 -9.97 -0.42 1.25
CA ARG A 6 -9.29 -1.67 1.62
C ARG A 6 -9.49 -2.63 0.46
N ILE A 7 -8.39 -3.24 0.02
CA ILE A 7 -8.36 -4.19 -1.08
C ILE A 7 -7.88 -5.51 -0.49
N ASP A 8 -8.57 -6.59 -0.83
CA ASP A 8 -8.28 -7.97 -0.43
C ASP A 8 -8.26 -8.79 -1.72
N MET A 9 -7.08 -9.32 -2.06
CA MET A 9 -6.82 -10.04 -3.30
C MET A 9 -5.86 -11.19 -3.02
N SER A 10 -6.15 -12.36 -3.59
CA SER A 10 -5.30 -13.55 -3.53
C SER A 10 -4.61 -13.75 -4.88
N PHE A 11 -3.32 -14.10 -4.84
CA PHE A 11 -2.49 -14.34 -6.02
C PHE A 11 -1.82 -15.69 -5.87
N ASP A 12 -1.67 -16.42 -6.98
CA ASP A 12 -0.88 -17.65 -7.09
C ASP A 12 0.61 -17.39 -7.35
N VAL A 13 0.95 -16.15 -7.72
CA VAL A 13 2.29 -15.68 -8.04
C VAL A 13 2.69 -14.52 -7.11
N GLU A 14 3.81 -14.65 -6.39
CA GLU A 14 4.28 -13.64 -5.43
C GLU A 14 4.61 -12.30 -6.11
N GLU A 15 5.15 -12.35 -7.33
CA GLU A 15 5.50 -11.18 -8.12
C GLU A 15 4.29 -10.28 -8.42
N ASP A 16 3.11 -10.87 -8.65
CA ASP A 16 1.88 -10.12 -8.91
C ASP A 16 1.35 -9.44 -7.63
N ALA A 17 1.41 -10.14 -6.50
CA ALA A 17 1.11 -9.56 -5.19
C ALA A 17 2.05 -8.38 -4.88
N ARG A 18 3.35 -8.55 -5.17
CA ARG A 18 4.36 -7.49 -5.02
C ARG A 18 4.11 -6.31 -5.97
N ALA A 19 3.69 -6.55 -7.20
CA ALA A 19 3.37 -5.49 -8.16
C ALA A 19 2.23 -4.59 -7.65
N LEU A 20 1.17 -5.18 -7.07
CA LEU A 20 0.09 -4.40 -6.45
C LEU A 20 0.59 -3.60 -5.23
N MET A 21 1.44 -4.21 -4.41
CA MET A 21 2.05 -3.54 -3.25
C MET A 21 2.89 -2.33 -3.66
N GLU A 22 3.73 -2.45 -4.70
CA GLU A 22 4.52 -1.33 -5.23
C GLU A 22 3.65 -0.24 -5.84
N TYR A 23 2.59 -0.60 -6.57
CA TYR A 23 1.62 0.38 -7.05
C TYR A 23 0.98 1.16 -5.90
N ALA A 24 0.56 0.47 -4.83
CA ALA A 24 -0.03 1.10 -3.66
C ALA A 24 0.97 2.00 -2.91
N LYS A 25 2.24 1.58 -2.78
CA LYS A 25 3.32 2.43 -2.25
C LYS A 25 3.54 3.69 -3.10
N GLY A 26 3.43 3.59 -4.42
CA GLY A 26 3.50 4.73 -5.34
C GLY A 26 2.41 5.79 -5.12
N LEU A 27 1.29 5.42 -4.47
CA LEU A 27 0.22 6.35 -4.11
C LEU A 27 0.47 7.13 -2.82
N ARG A 28 1.63 6.96 -2.16
CA ARG A 28 1.96 7.59 -0.87
C ARG A 28 1.76 9.11 -0.83
N GLY A 29 2.02 9.82 -1.93
CA GLY A 29 1.83 11.27 -2.02
C GLY A 29 0.36 11.73 -1.91
N LYS A 30 -0.58 10.81 -2.17
CA LYS A 30 -2.03 11.04 -2.08
C LYS A 30 -2.63 10.52 -0.76
N ALA A 31 -1.90 9.69 -0.03
CA ALA A 31 -2.34 9.12 1.23
C ALA A 31 -2.38 10.20 2.34
N LEU A 32 -3.25 9.97 3.32
CA LEU A 32 -3.37 10.83 4.49
C LEU A 32 -2.82 10.11 5.72
N SER A 33 -1.94 10.80 6.43
CA SER A 33 -1.59 10.50 7.81
C SER A 33 -2.15 11.60 8.71
N ILE A 34 -2.76 11.22 9.82
CA ILE A 34 -3.37 12.18 10.75
C ILE A 34 -2.82 11.91 12.14
N ASN A 35 -2.52 12.97 12.90
CA ASN A 35 -2.09 12.89 14.29
C ASN A 35 -0.88 11.96 14.51
N GLU A 36 0.07 11.96 13.58
CA GLU A 36 1.28 11.15 13.71
C GLU A 36 1.96 11.38 15.08
N GLY A 37 2.33 10.29 15.76
CA GLY A 37 2.93 10.33 17.09
C GLY A 37 1.95 10.53 18.26
N LYS A 38 0.64 10.62 18.01
CA LYS A 38 -0.39 10.70 19.07
C LYS A 38 -1.14 9.38 19.23
N ALA A 39 -1.82 9.22 20.37
CA ALA A 39 -2.64 8.03 20.66
C ALA A 39 -3.78 7.81 19.64
N ASN A 40 -4.24 8.88 18.99
CA ASN A 40 -5.27 8.85 17.96
C ASN A 40 -4.67 9.02 16.55
N ALA A 41 -3.44 8.56 16.32
CA ALA A 41 -2.83 8.53 15.00
C ALA A 41 -3.64 7.64 14.06
N GLU A 42 -3.94 8.16 12.87
CA GLU A 42 -4.50 7.37 11.77
C GLU A 42 -3.41 7.23 10.70
N ILE A 43 -2.92 6.00 10.54
CA ILE A 43 -1.84 5.66 9.61
C ILE A 43 -2.38 4.68 8.57
N SER A 44 -2.22 5.05 7.30
CA SER A 44 -2.52 4.19 6.16
C SER A 44 -1.43 3.13 6.03
N PHE A 45 -1.77 1.91 5.60
CA PHE A 45 -0.80 0.85 5.42
C PHE A 45 -1.20 -0.06 4.27
N CYS A 46 -0.21 -0.76 3.73
CA CYS A 46 -0.38 -1.89 2.82
C CYS A 46 0.35 -3.09 3.43
N GLN A 47 -0.15 -4.30 3.19
CA GLN A 47 0.49 -5.53 3.68
C GLN A 47 0.35 -6.67 2.67
N ILE A 48 1.31 -7.59 2.69
CA ILE A 48 1.29 -8.87 1.99
C ILE A 48 1.36 -9.97 3.05
N GLU A 49 0.53 -10.98 2.93
CA GLU A 49 0.47 -12.13 3.84
C GLU A 49 0.48 -13.44 3.04
N GLU A 50 0.98 -14.52 3.65
CA GLU A 50 0.79 -15.86 3.12
C GLU A 50 -0.62 -16.35 3.45
N CYS A 51 -1.25 -17.03 2.49
CA CYS A 51 -2.56 -17.64 2.66
C CYS A 51 -2.45 -19.14 2.39
N TYR A 52 -2.97 -19.97 3.29
CA TYR A 52 -2.98 -21.43 3.17
C TYR A 52 -4.40 -22.00 3.11
N HIS A 53 -5.40 -21.16 2.84
CA HIS A 53 -6.82 -21.56 2.84
C HIS A 53 -7.17 -22.56 1.72
N ASP A 54 -6.35 -22.64 0.68
CA ASP A 54 -6.49 -23.57 -0.45
C ASP A 54 -5.75 -24.90 -0.25
N GLU A 55 -4.89 -25.01 0.77
CA GLU A 55 -4.17 -26.25 1.09
C GLU A 55 -5.08 -27.32 1.71
N VAL A 56 -4.77 -28.59 1.43
CA VAL A 56 -5.48 -29.75 1.99
C VAL A 56 -4.47 -30.73 2.61
N PRO A 57 -4.46 -30.92 3.94
CA PRO A 57 -5.29 -30.25 4.94
C PRO A 57 -4.89 -28.78 5.14
N THR A 58 -5.87 -27.92 5.41
CA THR A 58 -5.66 -26.49 5.62
C THR A 58 -4.77 -26.23 6.83
N ARG A 59 -3.76 -25.37 6.66
CA ARG A 59 -2.91 -24.86 7.75
C ARG A 59 -3.36 -23.45 8.15
N PRO A 60 -3.08 -23.00 9.40
CA PRO A 60 -3.38 -21.64 9.80
C PRO A 60 -2.48 -20.65 9.06
N CYS A 61 -3.07 -19.60 8.49
CA CYS A 61 -2.30 -18.50 7.89
C CYS A 61 -1.42 -17.82 8.96
N PRO A 62 -0.20 -17.36 8.62
CA PRO A 62 0.68 -16.72 9.57
C PRO A 62 0.06 -15.45 10.17
N LEU A 63 0.28 -15.22 11.46
CA LEU A 63 -0.18 -13.99 12.13
C LEU A 63 0.64 -12.75 11.74
N THR A 64 1.88 -12.97 11.29
CA THR A 64 2.78 -11.91 10.86
C THR A 64 2.78 -11.87 9.33
N PRO A 65 2.45 -10.71 8.72
CA PRO A 65 2.52 -10.57 7.27
C PRO A 65 3.98 -10.70 6.79
N ILE A 66 4.17 -11.14 5.56
CA ILE A 66 5.47 -11.13 4.87
C ILE A 66 6.05 -9.71 4.91
N GLU A 67 5.20 -8.73 4.60
CA GLU A 67 5.57 -7.33 4.58
C GLU A 67 4.40 -6.47 5.04
N ARG A 68 4.69 -5.45 5.84
CA ARG A 68 3.74 -4.39 6.20
C ARG A 68 4.45 -3.05 6.08
N VAL A 69 3.92 -2.17 5.24
CA VAL A 69 4.47 -0.83 5.03
C VAL A 69 3.43 0.21 5.41
N GLU A 70 3.81 1.10 6.32
CA GLU A 70 3.05 2.31 6.60
C GLU A 70 3.23 3.30 5.46
N ILE A 71 2.11 3.73 4.88
CA ILE A 71 2.08 4.70 3.81
C ILE A 71 2.03 6.09 4.44
N ARG A 72 3.20 6.70 4.54
CA ARG A 72 3.37 8.07 5.03
C ARG A 72 3.56 9.02 3.86
N ARG A 73 3.11 10.26 4.02
CA ARG A 73 3.39 11.30 3.04
C ARG A 73 4.89 11.61 3.10
N ASP A 74 5.56 11.61 1.96
CA ASP A 74 6.91 12.18 1.90
C ASP A 74 6.83 13.64 2.34
N THR A 75 7.63 14.00 3.34
CA THR A 75 7.84 15.42 3.71
C THR A 75 8.73 16.14 2.71
N HIS A 76 9.21 15.45 1.67
CA HIS A 76 9.90 16.08 0.56
C HIS A 76 8.87 16.65 -0.43
N PRO A 77 8.96 17.94 -0.81
CA PRO A 77 8.09 18.49 -1.84
C PRO A 77 8.41 17.75 -3.14
N MET A 78 7.56 16.80 -3.51
CA MET A 78 7.54 16.30 -4.88
C MET A 78 7.27 17.51 -5.76
N GLY A 79 8.24 17.87 -6.59
CA GLY A 79 8.12 18.95 -7.57
C GLY A 79 6.85 18.76 -8.41
N PRO A 80 6.36 19.83 -9.05
CA PRO A 80 5.13 19.77 -9.83
C PRO A 80 5.20 18.62 -10.84
N PRO A 81 4.07 17.94 -11.11
CA PRO A 81 4.03 16.91 -12.13
C PRO A 81 4.57 17.52 -13.43
N MET A 82 5.55 16.86 -14.07
CA MET A 82 6.01 17.26 -15.40
C MET A 82 4.80 17.32 -16.32
N ASP A 83 4.45 18.53 -16.74
CA ASP A 83 3.39 18.75 -17.72
C ASP A 83 3.90 18.18 -19.05
N SER A 84 3.23 17.15 -19.57
CA SER A 84 3.58 16.50 -20.83
C SER A 84 3.20 17.33 -22.07
N ARG A 85 3.22 18.65 -21.94
CA ARG A 85 2.91 19.62 -22.99
C ARG A 85 3.97 20.72 -23.06
N SER A 86 5.13 20.40 -23.61
CA SER A 86 5.92 21.39 -24.35
C SER A 86 6.73 20.67 -25.42
N GLY A 87 6.59 21.11 -26.67
CA GLY A 87 7.30 20.52 -27.80
C GLY A 87 6.49 20.38 -29.10
N ARG A 88 5.62 21.33 -29.44
CA ARG A 88 5.45 21.73 -30.84
C ARG A 88 6.18 23.06 -30.99
N GLU A 89 7.29 23.04 -31.72
CA GLU A 89 7.67 24.04 -32.73
C GLU A 89 8.43 23.30 -33.85
#